data_AF-A0A925L5A9-F1
#
_entry.id   AF-A0A925L5A9-F1
#
_cell.length_a   1.000
_cell.length_b   1.000
_cell.length_c   1.000
_cell.angle_alpha   90.00
_cell.angle_beta   90.00
_cell.angle_gamma   90.00
#
_symmetry.space_group_name_H-M   'P 1'
#
loop_
_entity.id
_entity.type
_entity.pdbx_description
1 polymer ?
#
loop_
_entity_poly.entity_id
_entity_poly.type
_entity_poly.pdbx_seq_one_letter_code
_entity_poly.pdbx_strand_id
1 'polypeptide(L)'
;MYVSTVDSGNLSGHLLAVAQACLELAHVPYDPSATHRALAASRQRLAPLLARVPELFAHPATVNTPLASLMALPDPLDEAARNAIGFERLLREATDDLATLLPDTAELAWLLGDHIATLRSALRDQQARLATAETAQRLQALAHDFQRMAWSADYDFLYHRKRHLFHIGFRVAEQQLDAGFYDLLASESRLTSLLAIAKGDVPVRHWASLGRPFYAVGTQAGLRSWSGSMFEYLMPSLVLDEPHGSVLRDAGHAAVREQIAFGEAHSVPWGISESAYAGRDHTLAYQYSPQGVPRLALRRTPPDELVIAPYATALAALIAPHRAAANFAAMQTLASRARYGFIEALDFSPARLAGGEAYAAVGTFMAHHQGMSIVSLANVLLDGCAQRWGMADPHIKAVSSLLHERAPREVSMLYAPLPGPPPLALQRR
;
A
#
# COMPACT_ATOMS: atom_id res chain seq x y z
N MET A 1 5.01 21.10 15.54
CA MET A 1 4.19 20.75 14.35
C MET A 1 5.05 20.91 13.12
N TYR A 2 4.93 20.00 12.16
CA TYR A 2 5.67 20.01 10.90
C TYR A 2 4.68 19.89 9.74
N VAL A 3 4.88 20.68 8.69
CA VAL A 3 4.07 20.60 7.46
C VAL A 3 4.95 20.01 6.36
N SER A 4 4.65 18.78 5.96
CA SER A 4 5.37 18.03 4.93
C SER A 4 4.72 18.26 3.57
N THR A 5 5.52 18.59 2.55
CA THR A 5 5.03 18.72 1.16
C THR A 5 4.44 17.40 0.66
N VAL A 6 5.12 16.29 0.94
CA VAL A 6 4.70 14.95 0.51
C VAL A 6 3.45 14.51 1.23
N ASP A 7 3.40 14.59 2.56
CA ASP A 7 2.25 14.07 3.30
C ASP A 7 0.99 14.88 2.99
N SER A 8 1.12 16.21 2.87
CA SER A 8 0.00 17.10 2.57
C SER A 8 -0.58 16.85 1.18
N GLY A 9 0.26 16.66 0.17
CA GLY A 9 -0.21 16.38 -1.19
C GLY A 9 -0.72 14.95 -1.36
N ASN A 10 -0.07 13.97 -0.73
CA ASN A 10 -0.56 12.59 -0.77
C ASN A 10 -1.90 12.44 -0.06
N LEU A 11 -2.08 13.10 1.09
CA LEU A 11 -3.40 13.18 1.74
C LEU A 11 -4.44 13.80 0.80
N SER A 12 -4.13 14.95 0.19
CA SER A 12 -5.08 15.66 -0.69
C SER A 12 -5.47 14.83 -1.92
N GLY A 13 -4.51 14.16 -2.56
CA GLY A 13 -4.80 13.29 -3.70
C GLY A 13 -5.66 12.08 -3.32
N HIS A 14 -5.43 11.48 -2.15
CA HIS A 14 -6.25 10.38 -1.67
C HIS A 14 -7.65 10.85 -1.23
N LEU A 15 -7.78 12.06 -0.67
CA LEU A 15 -9.09 12.65 -0.37
C LEU A 15 -9.92 12.86 -1.65
N LEU A 16 -9.31 13.29 -2.75
CA LEU A 16 -10.00 13.38 -4.05
C LEU A 16 -10.43 12.00 -4.57
N ALA A 17 -9.56 10.99 -4.46
CA ALA A 17 -9.93 9.63 -4.83
C ALA A 17 -11.09 9.10 -3.97
N VAL A 18 -11.08 9.32 -2.66
CA VAL A 18 -12.18 8.94 -1.76
C VAL A 18 -13.46 9.71 -2.11
N ALA A 19 -13.37 10.99 -2.45
CA ALA A 19 -14.53 11.76 -2.88
C ALA A 19 -15.18 11.16 -4.13
N GLN A 20 -14.38 10.78 -5.13
CA GLN A 20 -14.88 10.11 -6.34
C GLN A 20 -15.44 8.72 -6.04
N ALA A 21 -14.84 7.97 -5.12
CA ALA A 21 -15.40 6.71 -4.64
C ALA A 21 -16.78 6.91 -4.00
N CYS A 22 -16.96 7.94 -3.16
CA CYS A 22 -18.24 8.29 -2.57
C CYS A 22 -19.29 8.66 -3.62
N LEU A 23 -18.92 9.40 -4.67
CA LEU A 23 -19.82 9.73 -5.77
C LEU A 23 -20.24 8.48 -6.56
N GLU A 24 -19.30 7.58 -6.86
CA GLU A 24 -19.60 6.30 -7.51
C GLU A 24 -20.55 5.45 -6.66
N LEU A 25 -20.25 5.30 -5.37
CA LEU A 25 -21.09 4.57 -4.41
C LEU A 25 -22.49 5.21 -4.26
N ALA A 26 -22.62 6.54 -4.37
CA ALA A 26 -23.90 7.22 -4.24
C ALA A 26 -24.89 6.87 -5.37
N HIS A 27 -24.41 6.40 -6.53
CA HIS A 27 -25.30 5.95 -7.61
C HIS A 27 -26.03 4.66 -7.27
N VAL A 28 -25.38 3.73 -6.57
CA VAL A 28 -25.95 2.42 -6.18
C VAL A 28 -25.48 2.05 -4.77
N PRO A 29 -25.91 2.77 -3.72
CA PRO A 29 -25.34 2.67 -2.37
C PRO A 29 -25.60 1.32 -1.67
N TYR A 30 -26.46 0.50 -2.24
CA TYR A 30 -26.87 -0.80 -1.70
C TYR A 30 -26.60 -1.95 -2.67
N ASP A 31 -25.65 -1.79 -3.60
CA ASP A 31 -25.22 -2.89 -4.47
C ASP A 31 -24.65 -4.06 -3.64
N PRO A 32 -25.30 -5.24 -3.64
CA PRO A 32 -24.81 -6.38 -2.88
C PRO A 32 -23.67 -7.14 -3.60
N SER A 33 -23.26 -6.71 -4.80
CA SER A 33 -22.29 -7.45 -5.63
C SER A 33 -20.96 -7.69 -4.91
N ALA A 34 -20.44 -6.69 -4.20
CA ALA A 34 -19.19 -6.81 -3.43
C ALA A 34 -19.34 -7.81 -2.28
N THR A 35 -20.45 -7.75 -1.56
CA THR A 35 -20.77 -8.65 -0.45
C THR A 35 -20.91 -10.10 -0.92
N HIS A 36 -21.60 -10.33 -2.04
CA HIS A 36 -21.69 -11.67 -2.64
C HIS A 36 -20.32 -12.21 -3.06
N ARG A 37 -19.48 -11.39 -3.71
CA ARG A 37 -18.11 -11.79 -4.08
C ARG A 37 -17.26 -12.13 -2.86
N ALA A 38 -17.35 -11.32 -1.79
CA ALA A 38 -16.60 -11.54 -0.55
C ALA A 38 -17.00 -12.86 0.13
N LEU A 39 -18.30 -13.15 0.24
CA LEU A 39 -18.80 -14.40 0.81
C LEU A 39 -18.42 -15.63 -0.02
N ALA A 40 -18.54 -15.54 -1.35
CA ALA A 40 -18.11 -16.60 -2.25
C ALA A 40 -16.61 -16.88 -2.12
N ALA A 41 -15.77 -15.83 -2.11
CA ALA A 41 -14.33 -15.96 -1.94
C ALA A 41 -13.96 -16.54 -0.56
N SER A 42 -14.66 -16.13 0.50
CA SER A 42 -14.47 -16.68 1.85
C SER A 42 -14.81 -18.18 1.91
N ARG A 43 -15.94 -18.60 1.33
CA ARG A 43 -16.32 -20.03 1.22
C ARG A 43 -15.31 -20.83 0.40
N GLN A 44 -14.82 -20.27 -0.70
CA GLN A 44 -13.80 -20.91 -1.54
C GLN A 44 -12.48 -21.14 -0.77
N ARG A 45 -12.05 -20.17 0.06
CA ARG A 45 -10.87 -20.32 0.92
C ARG A 45 -11.06 -21.38 2.00
N LEU A 46 -12.25 -21.49 2.57
CA LEU A 46 -12.58 -22.45 3.63
C LEU A 46 -12.69 -23.89 3.13
N ALA A 47 -13.25 -24.11 1.94
CA ALA A 47 -13.55 -25.43 1.39
C ALA A 47 -12.42 -26.48 1.52
N PRO A 48 -11.15 -26.21 1.13
CA PRO A 48 -10.09 -27.21 1.25
C PRO A 48 -9.71 -27.56 2.70
N LEU A 49 -9.87 -26.62 3.63
CA LEU A 49 -9.58 -26.87 5.05
C LEU A 49 -10.72 -27.62 5.73
N LEU A 50 -11.98 -27.25 5.43
CA LEU A 50 -13.15 -27.95 5.95
C LEU A 50 -13.18 -29.43 5.52
N ALA A 51 -12.74 -29.73 4.30
CA ALA A 51 -12.63 -31.12 3.82
C ALA A 51 -11.64 -31.98 4.62
N ARG A 52 -10.71 -31.37 5.37
CA ARG A 52 -9.73 -32.07 6.21
C ARG A 52 -10.25 -32.37 7.62
N VAL A 53 -11.35 -31.75 8.02
CA VAL A 53 -11.96 -31.88 9.36
C VAL A 53 -13.47 -32.12 9.28
N PRO A 54 -13.93 -33.13 8.52
CA PRO A 54 -15.37 -33.38 8.34
C PRO A 54 -16.09 -33.62 9.67
N GLU A 55 -15.43 -34.21 10.67
CA GLU A 55 -15.98 -34.48 12.00
C GLU A 55 -16.47 -33.24 12.74
N LEU A 56 -15.83 -32.08 12.52
CA LEU A 56 -16.24 -30.81 13.13
C LEU A 56 -17.60 -30.32 12.61
N PHE A 57 -18.03 -30.79 11.44
CA PHE A 57 -19.23 -30.27 10.76
C PHE A 57 -20.23 -31.36 10.31
N ALA A 58 -19.88 -32.65 10.39
CA ALA A 58 -20.70 -33.76 9.88
C ALA A 58 -21.36 -34.64 10.97
N HIS A 59 -20.97 -34.53 12.24
CA HIS A 59 -21.53 -35.38 13.30
C HIS A 59 -22.85 -34.77 13.82
N PRO A 60 -23.93 -35.55 14.04
CA PRO A 60 -25.20 -35.02 14.56
C PRO A 60 -25.11 -34.23 15.89
N ALA A 61 -24.05 -34.46 16.67
CA ALA A 61 -23.77 -33.72 17.90
C ALA A 61 -22.99 -32.42 17.65
N THR A 62 -22.22 -32.33 16.57
CA THR A 62 -21.48 -31.12 16.14
C THR A 62 -22.29 -30.24 15.18
N VAL A 63 -23.22 -30.82 14.41
CA VAL A 63 -24.25 -30.10 13.61
C VAL A 63 -25.13 -29.22 14.50
N ASN A 64 -25.24 -29.55 15.79
CA ASN A 64 -25.96 -28.75 16.79
C ASN A 64 -25.14 -27.56 17.35
N THR A 65 -23.89 -27.36 16.92
CA THR A 65 -23.14 -26.15 17.30
C THR A 65 -23.60 -24.95 16.46
N PRO A 66 -23.70 -23.76 17.05
CA PRO A 66 -23.91 -22.51 16.33
C PRO A 66 -22.98 -22.33 15.11
N LEU A 67 -21.70 -22.67 15.24
CA LEU A 67 -20.74 -22.58 14.13
C LEU A 67 -21.08 -23.53 12.98
N ALA A 68 -21.39 -24.80 13.27
CA ALA A 68 -21.77 -25.75 12.23
C ALA A 68 -23.11 -25.38 11.57
N SER A 69 -24.08 -24.91 12.37
CA SER A 69 -25.36 -24.41 11.88
C SER A 69 -25.19 -23.23 10.92
N LEU A 70 -24.31 -22.27 11.26
CA LEU A 70 -24.00 -21.13 10.41
C LEU A 70 -23.37 -21.57 9.08
N MET A 71 -22.43 -22.51 9.13
CA MET A 71 -21.74 -23.03 7.93
C MET A 71 -22.65 -23.86 7.03
N ALA A 72 -23.68 -24.50 7.59
CA ALA A 72 -24.65 -25.29 6.86
C ALA A 72 -25.72 -24.46 6.14
N LEU A 73 -25.81 -23.14 6.38
CA LEU A 73 -26.80 -22.28 5.72
C LEU A 73 -26.56 -22.23 4.21
N PRO A 74 -27.54 -22.64 3.37
CA PRO A 74 -27.38 -22.58 1.92
C PRO A 74 -27.22 -21.13 1.45
N ASP A 75 -28.08 -20.25 1.94
CA ASP A 75 -28.05 -18.81 1.69
C ASP A 75 -28.12 -18.03 3.02
N PRO A 76 -26.96 -17.62 3.56
CA PRO A 76 -26.90 -16.84 4.79
C PRO A 76 -27.55 -15.45 4.67
N LEU A 77 -27.59 -14.86 3.48
CA LEU A 77 -28.13 -13.50 3.29
C LEU A 77 -29.65 -13.52 3.26
N ASP A 78 -30.23 -14.57 2.68
CA ASP A 78 -31.66 -14.82 2.70
C ASP A 78 -32.15 -15.15 4.14
N GLU A 79 -31.37 -15.92 4.91
CA GLU A 79 -31.65 -16.13 6.33
C GLU A 79 -31.56 -14.84 7.16
N ALA A 80 -30.51 -14.04 6.92
CA ALA A 80 -30.36 -12.72 7.54
C ALA A 80 -31.54 -11.78 7.22
N ALA A 81 -32.05 -11.82 5.98
CA ALA A 81 -33.20 -11.02 5.57
C ALA A 81 -34.51 -11.45 6.26
N ARG A 82 -34.72 -12.76 6.45
CA ARG A 82 -35.92 -13.29 7.12
C ARG A 82 -35.91 -13.09 8.62
N ASN A 83 -34.75 -13.25 9.27
CA ASN A 83 -34.63 -13.27 10.73
C ASN A 83 -33.32 -12.63 11.20
N ALA A 84 -33.19 -11.32 11.01
CA ALA A 84 -31.98 -10.57 11.38
C ALA A 84 -31.55 -10.76 12.84
N ILE A 85 -32.50 -10.76 13.79
CA ILE A 85 -32.21 -10.92 15.23
C ILE A 85 -31.68 -12.34 15.52
N GLY A 86 -32.34 -13.36 14.97
CA GLY A 86 -31.90 -14.74 15.11
C GLY A 86 -30.54 -14.98 14.47
N PHE A 87 -30.30 -14.40 13.30
CA PHE A 87 -29.03 -14.49 12.59
C PHE A 87 -27.89 -13.77 13.33
N GLU A 88 -28.14 -12.58 13.89
CA GLU A 88 -27.16 -11.87 14.72
C GLU A 88 -26.78 -12.67 15.99
N ARG A 89 -27.77 -13.31 16.62
CA ARG A 89 -27.51 -14.25 17.72
C ARG A 89 -26.64 -15.43 17.26
N LEU A 90 -26.99 -16.07 16.15
CA LEU A 90 -26.21 -17.17 15.59
C LEU A 90 -24.76 -16.77 15.29
N LEU A 91 -24.52 -15.57 14.75
CA LEU A 91 -23.17 -15.04 14.49
C LEU A 91 -22.37 -14.82 15.78
N ARG A 92 -23.01 -14.37 16.87
CA ARG A 92 -22.36 -14.21 18.19
C ARG A 92 -21.98 -15.57 18.76
N GLU A 93 -22.94 -16.49 18.85
CA GLU A 93 -22.72 -17.84 19.37
C GLU A 93 -21.66 -18.60 18.56
N ALA A 94 -21.65 -18.47 17.22
CA ALA A 94 -20.62 -19.07 16.37
C ALA A 94 -19.21 -18.49 16.60
N THR A 95 -19.09 -17.25 17.08
CA THR A 95 -17.79 -16.67 17.48
C THR A 95 -17.31 -17.21 18.81
N ASP A 96 -18.23 -17.47 19.74
CA ASP A 96 -17.90 -18.07 21.03
C ASP A 96 -17.45 -19.53 20.81
N ASP A 97 -18.14 -20.29 19.95
CA ASP A 97 -17.73 -21.62 19.51
C ASP A 97 -16.33 -21.61 18.89
N LEU A 98 -16.05 -20.63 18.01
CA LEU A 98 -14.76 -20.50 17.34
C LEU A 98 -13.58 -20.39 18.32
N ALA A 99 -13.79 -19.74 19.46
CA ALA A 99 -12.78 -19.57 20.49
C ALA A 99 -12.36 -20.90 21.16
N THR A 100 -13.14 -21.97 20.97
CA THR A 100 -12.88 -23.30 21.53
C THR A 100 -12.08 -24.21 20.59
N LEU A 101 -11.81 -23.76 19.35
CA LEU A 101 -11.02 -24.55 18.38
C LEU A 101 -9.56 -24.72 18.82
N LEU A 102 -9.01 -25.90 18.51
CA LEU A 102 -7.66 -26.29 18.90
C LEU A 102 -6.56 -25.52 18.13
N PRO A 103 -5.38 -25.30 18.72
CA PRO A 103 -4.26 -24.59 18.08
C PRO A 103 -3.83 -25.13 16.70
N ASP A 104 -3.91 -26.44 16.50
CA ASP A 104 -3.55 -27.09 15.22
C ASP A 104 -4.48 -26.69 14.05
N THR A 105 -5.58 -26.00 14.35
CA THR A 105 -6.52 -25.44 13.37
C THR A 105 -6.37 -23.94 13.17
N ALA A 106 -5.26 -23.31 13.59
CA ALA A 106 -5.09 -21.85 13.59
C ALA A 106 -5.48 -21.15 12.28
N GLU A 107 -5.09 -21.70 11.11
CA GLU A 107 -5.46 -21.14 9.81
C GLU A 107 -6.97 -21.26 9.53
N LEU A 108 -7.56 -22.43 9.82
CA LEU A 108 -9.00 -22.65 9.68
C LEU A 108 -9.77 -21.73 10.62
N ALA A 109 -9.34 -21.61 11.88
CA ALA A 109 -9.96 -20.74 12.87
C ALA A 109 -9.91 -19.27 12.43
N TRP A 110 -8.79 -18.83 11.86
CA TRP A 110 -8.67 -17.49 11.29
C TRP A 110 -9.63 -17.27 10.11
N LEU A 111 -9.69 -18.22 9.17
CA LEU A 111 -10.58 -18.13 8.01
C LEU A 111 -12.07 -18.19 8.38
N LEU A 112 -12.44 -18.97 9.41
CA LEU A 112 -13.81 -19.00 9.94
C LEU A 112 -14.15 -17.67 10.61
N GLY A 113 -13.21 -17.09 11.37
CA GLY A 113 -13.35 -15.75 11.95
C GLY A 113 -13.56 -14.68 10.87
N ASP A 114 -12.78 -14.71 9.80
CA ASP A 114 -12.94 -13.85 8.62
C ASP A 114 -14.32 -14.03 7.95
N HIS A 115 -14.79 -15.27 7.81
CA HIS A 115 -16.11 -15.57 7.26
C HIS A 115 -17.25 -14.99 8.11
N ILE A 116 -17.19 -15.19 9.44
CA ILE A 116 -18.18 -14.64 10.38
C ILE A 116 -18.15 -13.10 10.34
N ALA A 117 -16.96 -12.49 10.28
CA ALA A 117 -16.83 -11.04 10.16
C ALA A 117 -17.44 -10.52 8.84
N THR A 118 -17.24 -11.25 7.74
CA THR A 118 -17.84 -10.92 6.43
C THR A 118 -19.37 -11.00 6.48
N LEU A 119 -19.93 -12.05 7.10
CA LEU A 119 -21.38 -12.20 7.30
C LEU A 119 -21.97 -11.10 8.19
N ARG A 120 -21.25 -10.70 9.26
CA ARG A 120 -21.64 -9.55 10.10
C ARG A 120 -21.68 -8.25 9.30
N SER A 121 -20.70 -8.03 8.43
CA SER A 121 -20.70 -6.86 7.54
C SER A 121 -21.90 -6.88 6.62
N ALA A 122 -22.19 -8.03 6.01
CA ALA A 122 -23.34 -8.20 5.13
C ALA A 122 -24.69 -7.93 5.82
N LEU A 123 -24.84 -8.40 7.06
CA LEU A 123 -26.03 -8.12 7.88
C LEU A 123 -26.19 -6.61 8.12
N ARG A 124 -25.10 -5.90 8.42
CA ARG A 124 -25.13 -4.43 8.62
C ARG A 124 -25.53 -3.71 7.34
N ASP A 125 -25.05 -4.15 6.19
CA ASP A 125 -25.41 -3.55 4.88
C ASP A 125 -26.91 -3.75 4.59
N GLN A 126 -27.44 -4.93 4.85
CA GLN A 126 -28.89 -5.22 4.73
C GLN A 126 -29.72 -4.34 5.67
N GLN A 127 -29.33 -4.23 6.94
CA GLN A 127 -30.02 -3.38 7.91
C GLN A 127 -29.98 -1.90 7.48
N ALA A 128 -28.85 -1.42 6.97
CA ALA A 128 -28.70 -0.06 6.45
C ALA A 128 -29.58 0.22 5.23
N ARG A 129 -29.79 -0.78 4.35
CA ARG A 129 -30.70 -0.70 3.20
C ARG A 129 -32.16 -0.50 3.62
N LEU A 130 -32.58 -1.13 4.71
CA LEU A 130 -33.94 -0.99 5.25
C LEU A 130 -34.14 0.33 6.00
N ALA A 131 -33.04 0.95 6.46
CA ALA A 131 -33.09 2.06 7.41
C ALA A 131 -33.25 3.46 6.79
N THR A 132 -32.81 3.77 5.55
CA THR A 132 -32.90 5.16 5.02
C THR A 132 -32.84 5.32 3.49
N ALA A 133 -33.48 6.37 2.97
CA ALA A 133 -33.32 6.88 1.59
C ALA A 133 -32.17 7.91 1.44
N GLU A 134 -31.47 8.24 2.53
CA GLU A 134 -30.52 9.37 2.61
C GLU A 134 -29.05 8.97 2.41
N THR A 135 -28.73 7.67 2.27
CA THR A 135 -27.33 7.22 2.13
C THR A 135 -26.62 7.85 0.93
N ALA A 136 -27.30 7.95 -0.22
CA ALA A 136 -26.76 8.62 -1.40
C ALA A 136 -26.43 10.10 -1.12
N GLN A 137 -27.33 10.81 -0.43
CA GLN A 137 -27.12 12.21 -0.05
C GLN A 137 -25.96 12.37 0.94
N ARG A 138 -25.82 11.45 1.90
CA ARG A 138 -24.69 11.43 2.84
C ARG A 138 -23.36 11.18 2.14
N LEU A 139 -23.33 10.24 1.18
CA LEU A 139 -22.14 9.99 0.36
C LEU A 139 -21.76 11.20 -0.50
N GLN A 140 -22.74 11.88 -1.10
CA GLN A 140 -22.51 13.12 -1.84
C GLN A 140 -21.99 14.25 -0.93
N ALA A 141 -22.53 14.38 0.29
CA ALA A 141 -22.04 15.35 1.27
C ALA A 141 -20.59 15.05 1.69
N LEU A 142 -20.27 13.77 1.95
CA LEU A 142 -18.90 13.34 2.25
C LEU A 142 -17.95 13.63 1.08
N ALA A 143 -18.37 13.37 -0.16
CA ALA A 143 -17.57 13.70 -1.34
C ALA A 143 -17.26 15.20 -1.41
N HIS A 144 -18.25 16.05 -1.16
CA HIS A 144 -18.07 17.50 -1.11
C HIS A 144 -17.09 17.93 -0.01
N ASP A 145 -17.21 17.36 1.19
CA ASP A 145 -16.31 17.66 2.31
C ASP A 145 -14.87 17.22 2.04
N PHE A 146 -14.67 16.03 1.46
CA PHE A 146 -13.34 15.55 1.09
C PHE A 146 -12.70 16.41 -0.02
N GLN A 147 -13.47 16.80 -1.04
CA GLN A 147 -13.00 17.74 -2.07
C GLN A 147 -12.61 19.09 -1.47
N ARG A 148 -13.46 19.65 -0.60
CA ARG A 148 -13.19 20.91 0.09
C ARG A 148 -11.91 20.83 0.93
N MET A 149 -11.73 19.73 1.66
CA MET A 149 -10.53 19.50 2.47
C MET A 149 -9.28 19.39 1.58
N ALA A 150 -9.33 18.60 0.51
CA ALA A 150 -8.22 18.42 -0.42
C ALA A 150 -7.77 19.74 -1.07
N TRP A 151 -8.72 20.56 -1.53
CA TRP A 151 -8.41 21.82 -2.21
C TRP A 151 -8.11 23.00 -1.26
N SER A 152 -8.33 22.83 0.04
CA SER A 152 -8.01 23.86 1.04
C SER A 152 -6.51 23.99 1.34
N ALA A 153 -5.72 22.96 1.04
CA ALA A 153 -4.27 22.98 1.27
C ALA A 153 -3.60 24.06 0.41
N ASP A 154 -2.80 24.94 1.02
CA ASP A 154 -2.01 25.97 0.33
C ASP A 154 -0.60 25.46 0.05
N TYR A 155 -0.25 25.25 -1.22
CA TYR A 155 1.08 24.82 -1.61
C TYR A 155 2.02 25.98 -1.99
N ASP A 156 1.52 27.20 -2.20
CA ASP A 156 2.32 28.32 -2.72
C ASP A 156 3.48 28.68 -1.78
N PHE A 157 3.26 28.65 -0.46
CA PHE A 157 4.29 28.99 0.52
C PHE A 157 5.43 27.96 0.59
N LEU A 158 5.18 26.70 0.18
CA LEU A 158 6.20 25.66 0.09
C LEU A 158 6.99 25.75 -1.23
N TYR A 159 6.53 26.55 -2.20
CA TYR A 159 7.11 26.65 -3.53
C TYR A 159 8.21 27.70 -3.61
N HIS A 160 9.42 27.27 -3.96
CA HIS A 160 10.55 28.17 -4.14
C HIS A 160 10.59 28.76 -5.55
N ARG A 161 10.08 29.98 -5.71
CA ARG A 161 9.86 30.65 -7.01
C ARG A 161 11.07 30.74 -7.94
N LYS A 162 12.31 30.78 -7.42
CA LYS A 162 13.54 30.83 -8.25
C LYS A 162 14.04 29.46 -8.71
N ARG A 163 13.83 28.43 -7.88
CA ARG A 163 14.27 27.05 -8.18
C ARG A 163 13.17 26.28 -8.92
N HIS A 164 11.93 26.75 -8.81
CA HIS A 164 10.74 26.10 -9.31
C HIS A 164 10.50 24.72 -8.70
N LEU A 165 10.89 24.54 -7.43
CA LEU A 165 10.78 23.28 -6.69
C LEU A 165 10.09 23.53 -5.36
N PHE A 166 9.53 22.48 -4.75
CA PHE A 166 9.03 22.54 -3.40
C PHE A 166 10.14 22.32 -2.38
N HIS A 167 10.07 23.04 -1.26
CA HIS A 167 10.79 22.68 -0.05
C HIS A 167 10.28 21.31 0.48
N ILE A 168 11.11 20.58 1.21
CA ILE A 168 10.69 19.29 1.79
C ILE A 168 9.51 19.50 2.77
N GLY A 169 9.61 20.52 3.61
CA GLY A 169 8.53 20.95 4.47
C GLY A 169 8.82 22.25 5.20
N PHE A 170 8.01 22.49 6.23
CA PHE A 170 8.02 23.70 7.03
C PHE A 170 7.89 23.35 8.52
N ARG A 171 8.81 23.89 9.31
CA ARG A 171 8.82 23.75 10.77
C ARG A 171 8.08 24.93 11.38
N VAL A 172 6.92 24.65 11.97
CA VAL A 172 5.96 25.67 12.40
C VAL A 172 6.47 26.48 13.59
N ALA A 173 7.15 25.84 14.54
CA ALA A 173 7.64 26.53 15.74
C ALA A 173 8.76 27.53 15.40
N GLU A 174 9.61 27.16 14.45
CA GLU A 174 10.74 27.95 13.95
C GLU A 174 10.35 28.90 12.82
N GLN A 175 9.12 28.78 12.30
CA GLN A 175 8.62 29.48 11.12
C GLN A 175 9.58 29.37 9.92
N GLN A 176 10.14 28.18 9.72
CA GLN A 176 11.26 27.98 8.80
C GLN A 176 10.97 26.89 7.78
N LEU A 177 11.11 27.24 6.50
CA LEU A 177 11.17 26.28 5.40
C LEU A 177 12.46 25.46 5.47
N ASP A 178 12.37 24.18 5.15
CA ASP A 178 13.56 23.34 5.06
C ASP A 178 14.48 23.78 3.92
N ALA A 179 15.79 23.64 4.10
CA ALA A 179 16.75 24.00 3.04
C ALA A 179 16.73 23.02 1.86
N GLY A 180 16.28 21.78 2.08
CA GLY A 180 16.16 20.74 1.08
C GLY A 180 14.94 20.92 0.17
N PHE A 181 15.03 20.38 -1.03
CA PHE A 181 13.98 20.46 -2.05
C PHE A 181 13.61 19.07 -2.56
N TYR A 182 12.36 18.91 -2.99
CA TYR A 182 11.97 17.82 -3.87
C TYR A 182 12.33 18.17 -5.30
N ASP A 183 13.39 17.56 -5.81
CA ASP A 183 14.02 17.89 -7.08
C ASP A 183 14.04 16.73 -8.08
N LEU A 184 13.32 15.63 -7.83
CA LEU A 184 13.27 14.45 -8.71
C LEU A 184 11.84 14.15 -9.17
N LEU A 185 11.71 13.69 -10.41
CA LEU A 185 10.44 13.22 -10.96
C LEU A 185 10.07 11.82 -10.43
N ALA A 186 11.07 10.97 -10.20
CA ALA A 186 10.93 9.70 -9.50
C ALA A 186 10.97 9.95 -7.98
N SER A 187 9.85 10.44 -7.44
CA SER A 187 9.66 10.75 -6.03
C SER A 187 8.19 10.60 -5.65
N GLU A 188 7.99 10.28 -4.39
CA GLU A 188 6.73 10.27 -3.65
C GLU A 188 6.01 11.64 -3.65
N SER A 189 6.74 12.73 -3.91
CA SER A 189 6.22 14.10 -4.01
C SER A 189 5.51 14.42 -5.33
N ARG A 190 5.62 13.54 -6.32
CA ARG A 190 5.05 13.74 -7.66
C ARG A 190 3.55 14.00 -7.65
N LEU A 191 2.80 13.34 -6.76
CA LEU A 191 1.37 13.58 -6.61
C LEU A 191 1.09 15.01 -6.13
N THR A 192 1.85 15.51 -5.14
CA THR A 192 1.79 16.91 -4.70
C THR A 192 2.06 17.87 -5.84
N SER A 193 3.09 17.60 -6.65
CA SER A 193 3.43 18.42 -7.81
C SER A 193 2.28 18.52 -8.81
N LEU A 194 1.64 17.40 -9.12
CA LEU A 194 0.51 17.37 -10.04
C LEU A 194 -0.69 18.14 -9.48
N LEU A 195 -1.02 17.94 -8.19
CA LEU A 195 -2.11 18.61 -7.50
C LEU A 195 -1.93 20.13 -7.44
N ALA A 196 -0.74 20.61 -7.07
CA ALA A 196 -0.46 22.02 -6.98
C ALA A 196 -0.54 22.73 -8.34
N ILE A 197 -0.15 22.04 -9.42
CA ILE A 197 -0.31 22.54 -10.79
C ILE A 197 -1.80 22.54 -11.17
N ALA A 198 -2.53 21.46 -10.87
CA ALA A 198 -3.95 21.31 -11.16
C ALA A 198 -4.81 22.38 -10.47
N LYS A 199 -4.46 22.72 -9.22
CA LYS A 199 -5.09 23.79 -8.44
C LYS A 199 -4.72 25.19 -8.94
N GLY A 200 -3.56 25.34 -9.58
CA GLY A 200 -3.03 26.63 -10.02
C GLY A 200 -2.16 27.34 -8.98
N ASP A 201 -1.83 26.70 -7.87
CA ASP A 201 -0.91 27.23 -6.86
C ASP A 201 0.50 27.40 -7.44
N VAL A 202 0.93 26.49 -8.32
CA VAL A 202 2.25 26.54 -8.95
C VAL A 202 2.18 26.38 -10.47
N PRO A 203 3.08 27.03 -11.23
CA PRO A 203 3.09 26.94 -12.68
C PRO A 203 3.61 25.59 -13.18
N VAL A 204 3.18 25.17 -14.38
CA VAL A 204 3.62 23.93 -15.07
C VAL A 204 5.14 23.79 -15.15
N ARG A 205 5.89 24.90 -15.23
CA ARG A 205 7.38 24.89 -15.20
C ARG A 205 7.95 24.14 -13.98
N HIS A 206 7.20 24.02 -12.88
CA HIS A 206 7.59 23.18 -11.74
C HIS A 206 7.88 21.74 -12.18
N TRP A 207 6.97 21.13 -12.94
CA TRP A 207 7.12 19.77 -13.47
C TRP A 207 8.34 19.63 -14.39
N ALA A 208 8.60 20.67 -15.20
CA ALA A 208 9.77 20.71 -16.07
C ALA A 208 11.09 20.80 -15.28
N SER A 209 11.07 21.41 -14.10
CA SER A 209 12.25 21.56 -13.23
C SER A 209 12.59 20.32 -12.40
N LEU A 210 11.70 19.33 -12.32
CA LEU A 210 11.99 18.05 -11.66
C LEU A 210 13.08 17.27 -12.42
N GLY A 211 14.09 16.80 -11.71
CA GLY A 211 15.21 16.04 -12.26
C GLY A 211 14.78 14.69 -12.82
N ARG A 212 15.38 14.33 -13.95
CA ARG A 212 15.17 13.04 -14.64
C ARG A 212 16.51 12.33 -14.80
N PRO A 213 17.14 11.87 -13.71
CA PRO A 213 18.44 11.18 -13.78
C PRO A 213 18.26 9.80 -14.42
N PHE A 214 18.24 9.79 -15.76
CA PHE A 214 18.03 8.58 -16.54
C PHE A 214 19.17 7.58 -16.38
N TYR A 215 18.81 6.30 -16.41
CA TYR A 215 19.77 5.19 -16.50
C TYR A 215 19.17 4.06 -17.35
N ALA A 216 20.02 3.17 -17.86
CA ALA A 216 19.57 2.01 -18.64
C ALA A 216 19.50 0.75 -17.78
N VAL A 217 18.39 0.00 -17.88
CA VAL A 217 18.23 -1.37 -17.37
C VAL A 217 17.93 -2.28 -18.55
N GLY A 218 18.97 -2.90 -19.11
CA GLY A 218 18.85 -3.62 -20.37
C GLY A 218 18.44 -2.66 -21.50
N THR A 219 17.29 -2.93 -22.13
CA THR A 219 16.74 -2.10 -23.21
C THR A 219 15.77 -1.01 -22.73
N GLN A 220 15.51 -0.91 -21.43
CA GLN A 220 14.55 0.05 -20.88
C GLN A 220 15.25 1.21 -20.17
N ALA A 221 14.73 2.42 -20.37
CA ALA A 221 15.14 3.59 -19.61
C ALA A 221 14.43 3.59 -18.25
N GLY A 222 15.18 3.78 -17.17
CA GLY A 222 14.66 4.04 -15.83
C GLY A 222 15.08 5.42 -15.32
N LEU A 223 14.55 5.80 -14.17
CA LEU A 223 14.96 6.99 -13.42
C LEU A 223 15.57 6.58 -12.07
N ARG A 224 16.67 7.22 -11.66
CA ARG A 224 17.12 7.12 -10.27
C ARG A 224 16.25 7.98 -9.36
N SER A 225 15.94 7.47 -8.18
CA SER A 225 15.30 8.22 -7.10
C SER A 225 16.36 8.61 -6.05
N TRP A 226 15.97 9.26 -4.96
CA TRP A 226 16.94 9.70 -3.96
C TRP A 226 17.54 8.51 -3.22
N SER A 227 16.70 7.65 -2.66
CA SER A 227 17.12 6.47 -1.88
C SER A 227 17.07 5.15 -2.63
N GLY A 228 16.43 5.09 -3.80
CA GLY A 228 16.20 3.85 -4.53
C GLY A 228 15.09 3.00 -3.94
N SER A 229 14.18 3.62 -3.17
CA SER A 229 13.10 2.96 -2.45
C SER A 229 11.91 2.69 -3.36
N MET A 230 11.24 1.53 -3.22
CA MET A 230 10.09 1.19 -4.07
C MET A 230 8.97 2.25 -4.02
N PHE A 231 8.71 2.82 -2.84
CA PHE A 231 7.61 3.77 -2.67
C PHE A 231 7.78 5.08 -3.46
N GLU A 232 9.03 5.57 -3.64
CA GLU A 232 9.32 6.78 -4.44
C GLU A 232 8.81 6.64 -5.88
N TYR A 233 8.77 5.40 -6.40
CA TYR A 233 8.29 5.11 -7.74
C TYR A 233 6.78 4.86 -7.77
N LEU A 234 6.27 4.01 -6.87
CA LEU A 234 4.97 3.37 -7.02
C LEU A 234 3.87 3.90 -6.10
N MET A 235 4.21 4.62 -5.02
CA MET A 235 3.19 5.18 -4.14
C MET A 235 2.29 6.20 -4.87
N PRO A 236 2.80 7.14 -5.69
CA PRO A 236 1.92 8.03 -6.45
C PRO A 236 0.99 7.26 -7.41
N SER A 237 1.45 6.13 -7.94
CA SER A 237 0.69 5.29 -8.88
C SER A 237 -0.49 4.55 -8.21
N LEU A 238 -0.67 4.66 -6.88
CA LEU A 238 -1.87 4.15 -6.19
C LEU A 238 -3.15 4.87 -6.66
N VAL A 239 -3.05 6.17 -6.96
CA VAL A 239 -4.18 7.01 -7.38
C VAL A 239 -3.96 7.68 -8.73
N LEU A 240 -2.74 7.66 -9.26
CA LEU A 240 -2.42 8.12 -10.62
C LEU A 240 -2.35 6.94 -11.58
N ASP A 241 -3.01 7.08 -12.73
CA ASP A 241 -2.82 6.17 -13.86
C ASP A 241 -1.72 6.72 -14.79
N GLU A 242 -0.58 6.06 -14.78
CA GLU A 242 0.57 6.41 -15.61
C GLU A 242 0.50 5.67 -16.94
N PRO A 243 0.34 6.38 -18.07
CA PRO A 243 0.09 5.78 -19.37
C PRO A 243 1.20 4.84 -19.82
N HIS A 244 0.81 3.85 -20.63
CA HIS A 244 1.78 2.96 -21.29
C HIS A 244 2.74 3.77 -22.17
N GLY A 245 4.04 3.44 -22.08
CA GLY A 245 5.11 4.15 -22.78
C GLY A 245 5.47 5.52 -22.21
N SER A 246 4.93 5.88 -21.04
CA SER A 246 5.40 7.04 -20.29
C SER A 246 6.68 6.73 -19.51
N VAL A 247 7.48 7.75 -19.28
CA VAL A 247 8.72 7.69 -18.51
C VAL A 247 8.50 7.21 -17.07
N LEU A 248 7.38 7.60 -16.47
CA LEU A 248 7.03 7.23 -15.10
C LEU A 248 6.70 5.74 -15.00
N ARG A 249 5.88 5.25 -15.95
CA ARG A 249 5.56 3.83 -16.07
C ARG A 249 6.83 3.01 -16.29
N ASP A 250 7.67 3.42 -17.23
CA ASP A 250 8.92 2.73 -17.54
C ASP A 250 9.90 2.73 -16.35
N ALA A 251 9.98 3.85 -15.61
CA ALA A 251 10.78 3.94 -14.39
C ALA A 251 10.28 2.97 -13.30
N GLY A 252 8.97 2.87 -13.08
CA GLY A 252 8.39 1.89 -12.16
C GLY A 252 8.73 0.45 -12.57
N HIS A 253 8.60 0.12 -13.84
CA HIS A 253 8.95 -1.21 -14.37
C HIS A 253 10.46 -1.50 -14.19
N ALA A 254 11.33 -0.52 -14.44
CA ALA A 254 12.77 -0.63 -14.23
C ALA A 254 13.15 -0.81 -12.76
N ALA A 255 12.51 -0.07 -11.85
CA ALA A 255 12.70 -0.20 -10.41
C ALA A 255 12.33 -1.60 -9.91
N VAL A 256 11.16 -2.14 -10.31
CA VAL A 256 10.73 -3.48 -9.92
C VAL A 256 11.70 -4.56 -10.43
N ARG A 257 12.18 -4.47 -11.67
CA ARG A 257 13.18 -5.43 -12.20
C ARG A 257 14.48 -5.40 -11.42
N GLU A 258 14.99 -4.21 -11.12
CA GLU A 258 16.23 -4.06 -10.37
C GLU A 258 16.07 -4.53 -8.91
N GLN A 259 14.93 -4.29 -8.29
CA GLN A 259 14.58 -4.82 -6.96
C GLN A 259 14.59 -6.36 -6.93
N ILE A 260 13.99 -7.00 -7.92
CA ILE A 260 14.00 -8.47 -8.06
C ILE A 260 15.43 -8.97 -8.24
N ALA A 261 16.17 -8.41 -9.20
CA ALA A 261 17.55 -8.82 -9.48
C ALA A 261 18.47 -8.64 -8.27
N PHE A 262 18.28 -7.56 -7.51
CA PHE A 262 19.03 -7.31 -6.28
C PHE A 262 18.72 -8.33 -5.19
N GLY A 263 17.45 -8.69 -4.98
CA GLY A 263 17.07 -9.76 -4.04
C GLY A 263 17.64 -11.12 -4.45
N GLU A 264 17.55 -11.48 -5.74
CA GLU A 264 18.11 -12.71 -6.29
C GLU A 264 19.64 -12.79 -6.08
N ALA A 265 20.36 -11.68 -6.34
CA ALA A 265 21.81 -11.60 -6.15
C ALA A 265 22.25 -11.81 -4.69
N HIS A 266 21.38 -11.50 -3.72
CA HIS A 266 21.64 -11.67 -2.29
C HIS A 266 20.94 -12.91 -1.71
N SER A 267 20.23 -13.70 -2.54
CA SER A 267 19.47 -14.89 -2.10
C SER A 267 18.43 -14.58 -1.01
N VAL A 268 17.77 -13.43 -1.10
CA VAL A 268 16.69 -13.00 -0.19
C VAL A 268 15.43 -12.63 -0.99
N PRO A 269 14.23 -12.62 -0.37
CA PRO A 269 13.06 -12.00 -0.99
C PRO A 269 13.34 -10.55 -1.38
N TRP A 270 12.64 -10.02 -2.38
CA TRP A 270 12.82 -8.63 -2.82
C TRP A 270 11.76 -7.70 -2.22
N GLY A 271 11.93 -6.39 -2.38
CA GLY A 271 11.00 -5.38 -1.85
C GLY A 271 11.64 -4.47 -0.81
N ILE A 272 12.69 -3.76 -1.20
CA ILE A 272 13.36 -2.78 -0.34
C ILE A 272 12.69 -1.42 -0.50
N SER A 273 12.28 -0.83 0.61
CA SER A 273 11.69 0.51 0.64
C SER A 273 11.88 1.10 2.05
N GLU A 274 11.58 2.38 2.23
CA GLU A 274 11.56 3.01 3.54
C GLU A 274 10.76 2.17 4.55
N SER A 275 11.39 1.78 5.66
CA SER A 275 10.77 0.92 6.65
C SER A 275 11.49 1.00 7.99
N ALA A 276 10.85 0.44 9.03
CA ALA A 276 11.61 0.12 10.23
C ALA A 276 12.53 -1.08 9.99
N TYR A 277 13.62 -1.12 10.74
CA TYR A 277 14.67 -2.14 10.66
C TYR A 277 15.07 -2.60 12.07
N ALA A 278 15.87 -3.67 12.18
CA ALA A 278 16.16 -4.33 13.45
C ALA A 278 17.12 -3.56 14.40
N GLY A 279 17.40 -2.29 14.11
CA GLY A 279 18.05 -1.39 15.07
C GLY A 279 17.06 -0.97 16.16
N ARG A 280 17.51 -0.89 17.41
CA ARG A 280 16.69 -0.44 18.52
C ARG A 280 17.36 0.71 19.27
N ASP A 281 16.58 1.70 19.67
CA ASP A 281 17.06 2.75 20.59
C ASP A 281 16.97 2.29 22.06
N HIS A 282 17.27 3.20 22.98
CA HIS A 282 17.20 2.99 24.42
C HIS A 282 15.79 2.65 24.93
N THR A 283 14.74 2.91 24.15
CA THR A 283 13.35 2.55 24.46
C THR A 283 12.96 1.19 23.90
N LEU A 284 13.88 0.50 23.21
CA LEU A 284 13.68 -0.75 22.48
C LEU A 284 12.77 -0.62 21.25
N ALA A 285 12.46 0.62 20.83
CA ALA A 285 11.71 0.88 19.62
C ALA A 285 12.58 0.62 18.38
N TYR A 286 12.01 -0.08 17.40
CA TYR A 286 12.65 -0.26 16.10
C TYR A 286 12.93 1.11 15.47
N GLN A 287 14.12 1.25 14.90
CA GLN A 287 14.52 2.45 14.19
C GLN A 287 13.98 2.44 12.75
N TYR A 288 13.87 3.63 12.16
CA TYR A 288 13.27 3.83 10.85
C TYR A 288 14.27 4.48 9.90
N SER A 289 14.32 4.01 8.66
CA SER A 289 15.25 4.56 7.69
C SER A 289 14.73 4.42 6.24
N PRO A 290 15.07 5.37 5.36
CA PRO A 290 14.74 5.34 3.93
C PRO A 290 15.54 4.27 3.15
N GLN A 291 15.10 3.01 3.12
CA GLN A 291 15.90 1.91 2.56
C GLN A 291 15.70 1.81 1.05
N GLY A 292 16.71 1.42 0.29
CA GLY A 292 16.55 1.28 -1.16
C GLY A 292 17.68 0.52 -1.84
N VAL A 293 17.52 0.27 -3.14
CA VAL A 293 18.50 -0.47 -3.92
C VAL A 293 19.61 0.47 -4.41
N PRO A 294 20.91 0.17 -4.17
CA PRO A 294 22.00 1.08 -4.52
C PRO A 294 22.06 1.50 -5.99
N ARG A 295 21.66 0.62 -6.92
CA ARG A 295 21.61 0.93 -8.37
C ARG A 295 20.51 1.92 -8.75
N LEU A 296 19.47 2.03 -7.93
CA LEU A 296 18.35 2.96 -8.11
C LEU A 296 18.57 4.30 -7.38
N ALA A 297 19.39 4.31 -6.34
CA ALA A 297 19.58 5.46 -5.45
C ALA A 297 20.57 6.48 -6.03
N LEU A 298 20.32 7.78 -5.92
CA LEU A 298 21.33 8.83 -6.13
C LEU A 298 22.26 8.98 -4.94
N ARG A 299 21.71 8.89 -3.73
CA ARG A 299 22.50 8.91 -2.51
C ARG A 299 23.36 7.64 -2.41
N ARG A 300 24.38 7.68 -1.56
CA ARG A 300 25.13 6.47 -1.21
C ARG A 300 24.27 5.57 -0.33
N THR A 301 23.88 4.42 -0.86
CA THR A 301 23.19 3.35 -0.11
C THR A 301 24.15 2.17 0.07
N PRO A 302 24.45 1.72 1.30
CA PRO A 302 25.29 0.54 1.52
C PRO A 302 24.64 -0.72 0.92
N PRO A 303 25.40 -1.57 0.20
CA PRO A 303 24.84 -2.78 -0.40
C PRO A 303 24.48 -3.87 0.62
N ASP A 304 25.03 -3.78 1.83
CA ASP A 304 24.81 -4.67 2.96
C ASP A 304 23.62 -4.26 3.85
N GLU A 305 22.97 -3.12 3.55
CA GLU A 305 21.69 -2.71 4.13
C GLU A 305 20.54 -3.44 3.43
N LEU A 306 20.23 -4.66 3.90
CA LEU A 306 19.28 -5.60 3.30
C LEU A 306 18.02 -5.72 4.16
N VAL A 307 17.17 -4.70 4.11
CA VAL A 307 15.88 -4.69 4.82
C VAL A 307 14.75 -4.87 3.83
N ILE A 308 14.02 -5.99 3.94
CA ILE A 308 12.93 -6.34 3.03
C ILE A 308 11.60 -5.98 3.67
N ALA A 309 10.86 -5.06 3.04
CA ALA A 309 9.58 -4.56 3.51
C ALA A 309 8.43 -5.16 2.67
N PRO A 310 7.55 -6.00 3.24
CA PRO A 310 6.49 -6.65 2.49
C PRO A 310 5.53 -5.69 1.75
N TYR A 311 5.31 -4.48 2.26
CA TYR A 311 4.46 -3.49 1.59
C TYR A 311 5.04 -3.03 0.23
N ALA A 312 6.38 -3.07 0.06
CA ALA A 312 7.01 -2.77 -1.22
C ALA A 312 6.68 -3.83 -2.28
N THR A 313 6.52 -5.09 -1.85
CA THR A 313 6.00 -6.16 -2.72
C THR A 313 4.54 -5.90 -3.09
N ALA A 314 3.73 -5.38 -2.15
CA ALA A 314 2.34 -5.02 -2.43
C ALA A 314 2.26 -3.91 -3.50
N LEU A 315 3.07 -2.84 -3.36
CA LEU A 315 3.16 -1.78 -4.37
C LEU A 315 3.56 -2.32 -5.74
N ALA A 316 4.56 -3.19 -5.79
CA ALA A 316 5.03 -3.81 -7.04
C ALA A 316 4.00 -4.73 -7.70
N ALA A 317 2.94 -5.14 -6.99
CA ALA A 317 1.85 -5.91 -7.59
C ALA A 317 1.11 -5.13 -8.69
N LEU A 318 1.13 -3.79 -8.64
CA LEU A 318 0.61 -2.92 -9.72
C LEU A 318 1.32 -3.13 -11.06
N ILE A 319 2.55 -3.67 -11.03
CA ILE A 319 3.41 -3.87 -12.21
C ILE A 319 3.58 -5.35 -12.53
N ALA A 320 3.82 -6.18 -11.51
CA ALA A 320 4.18 -7.59 -11.68
C ALA A 320 3.41 -8.47 -10.68
N PRO A 321 2.07 -8.61 -10.81
CA PRO A 321 1.23 -9.24 -9.79
C PRO A 321 1.60 -10.70 -9.52
N HIS A 322 1.91 -11.49 -10.56
CA HIS A 322 2.33 -12.88 -10.37
C HIS A 322 3.68 -13.01 -9.65
N ARG A 323 4.62 -12.09 -9.90
CA ARG A 323 5.91 -12.08 -9.19
C ARG A 323 5.74 -11.62 -7.75
N ALA A 324 4.87 -10.64 -7.50
CA ALA A 324 4.53 -10.21 -6.15
C ALA A 324 3.89 -11.35 -5.34
N ALA A 325 2.95 -12.10 -5.94
CA ALA A 325 2.34 -13.28 -5.31
C ALA A 325 3.37 -14.35 -4.94
N ALA A 326 4.29 -14.68 -5.85
CA ALA A 326 5.39 -15.61 -5.57
C ALA A 326 6.31 -15.11 -4.44
N ASN A 327 6.60 -13.81 -4.42
CA ASN A 327 7.43 -13.19 -3.39
C ASN A 327 6.75 -13.19 -2.02
N PHE A 328 5.44 -12.91 -1.95
CA PHE A 328 4.67 -13.06 -0.72
C PHE A 328 4.67 -14.50 -0.20
N ALA A 329 4.54 -15.50 -1.08
CA ALA A 329 4.65 -16.90 -0.70
C ALA A 329 6.03 -17.21 -0.10
N ALA A 330 7.11 -16.70 -0.73
CA ALA A 330 8.47 -16.83 -0.21
C ALA A 330 8.67 -16.13 1.14
N MET A 331 8.14 -14.92 1.33
CA MET A 331 8.20 -14.24 2.63
C MET A 331 7.40 -14.98 3.70
N GLN A 332 6.27 -15.59 3.34
CA GLN A 332 5.42 -16.29 4.30
C GLN A 332 6.13 -17.52 4.91
N THR A 333 7.04 -18.19 4.17
CA THR A 333 7.85 -19.29 4.73
C THR A 333 8.84 -18.81 5.80
N LEU A 334 9.13 -17.50 5.84
CA LEU A 334 9.97 -16.83 6.85
C LEU A 334 9.17 -16.32 8.06
N ALA A 335 7.95 -16.84 8.27
CA ALA A 335 7.06 -16.45 9.37
C ALA A 335 6.80 -14.94 9.47
N SER A 336 6.75 -14.25 8.32
CA SER A 336 6.61 -12.79 8.24
C SER A 336 5.18 -12.27 8.44
N ARG A 337 4.23 -13.09 8.91
CA ARG A 337 2.83 -12.70 9.11
C ARG A 337 2.43 -12.81 10.58
N ALA A 338 1.66 -11.83 11.04
CA ALA A 338 1.05 -11.78 12.35
C ALA A 338 -0.37 -11.16 12.25
N ARG A 339 -0.90 -10.65 13.37
CA ARG A 339 -2.34 -10.27 13.50
C ARG A 339 -2.85 -9.32 12.40
N TYR A 340 -2.03 -8.40 11.93
CA TYR A 340 -2.41 -7.41 10.91
C TYR A 340 -1.81 -7.72 9.52
N GLY A 341 -1.55 -8.99 9.23
CA GLY A 341 -0.95 -9.41 7.96
C GLY A 341 0.56 -9.44 8.03
N PHE A 342 1.24 -9.05 6.95
CA PHE A 342 2.69 -9.03 6.93
C PHE A 342 3.23 -7.98 7.92
N ILE A 343 4.27 -8.37 8.66
CA ILE A 343 5.02 -7.48 9.55
C ILE A 343 5.75 -6.40 8.74
N GLU A 344 6.25 -5.39 9.43
CA GLU A 344 6.92 -4.25 8.83
C GLU A 344 8.11 -4.61 7.92
N ALA A 345 9.01 -5.47 8.41
CA ALA A 345 10.19 -5.86 7.64
C ALA A 345 10.85 -7.17 8.12
N LEU A 346 11.68 -7.73 7.24
CA LEU A 346 12.68 -8.75 7.52
C LEU A 346 14.06 -8.14 7.27
N ASP A 347 14.89 -8.05 8.32
CA ASP A 347 16.22 -7.43 8.24
C ASP A 347 17.29 -8.52 8.10
N PHE A 348 17.94 -8.58 6.93
CA PHE A 348 19.02 -9.52 6.60
C PHE A 348 20.41 -8.86 6.74
N SER A 349 20.49 -7.64 7.26
CA SER A 349 21.72 -6.87 7.26
C SER A 349 22.74 -7.46 8.24
N PRO A 350 23.93 -7.91 7.79
CA PRO A 350 24.85 -8.69 8.64
C PRO A 350 25.24 -7.98 9.94
N ALA A 351 25.35 -6.65 9.91
CA ALA A 351 25.70 -5.84 11.08
C ALA A 351 24.65 -5.86 12.19
N ARG A 352 23.42 -6.34 11.93
CA ARG A 352 22.30 -6.35 12.87
C ARG A 352 21.82 -7.75 13.25
N LEU A 353 22.43 -8.80 12.70
CA LEU A 353 22.11 -10.17 13.06
C LEU A 353 22.88 -10.57 14.32
N ALA A 354 22.18 -11.12 15.30
CA ALA A 354 22.79 -11.73 16.47
C ALA A 354 22.98 -13.23 16.24
N GLY A 355 24.13 -13.78 16.64
CA GLY A 355 24.26 -15.21 16.95
C GLY A 355 23.76 -16.22 15.91
N GLY A 356 24.12 -16.08 14.62
CA GLY A 356 23.85 -17.11 13.60
C GLY A 356 22.42 -17.13 13.04
N GLU A 357 21.57 -16.18 13.41
CA GLU A 357 20.27 -15.96 12.76
C GLU A 357 20.44 -15.58 11.29
N ALA A 358 19.54 -16.07 10.42
CA ALA A 358 19.56 -15.73 9.00
C ALA A 358 18.95 -14.35 8.70
N TYR A 359 18.03 -13.88 9.56
CA TYR A 359 17.38 -12.57 9.50
C TYR A 359 16.78 -12.22 10.86
N ALA A 360 16.50 -10.93 11.09
CA ALA A 360 15.75 -10.44 12.24
C ALA A 360 14.36 -9.93 11.81
N ALA A 361 13.31 -10.39 12.50
CA ALA A 361 11.94 -9.94 12.24
C ALA A 361 11.67 -8.57 12.90
N VAL A 362 11.07 -7.64 12.14
CA VAL A 362 10.62 -6.34 12.62
C VAL A 362 9.11 -6.41 12.87
N GLY A 363 8.73 -6.89 14.05
CA GLY A 363 7.34 -7.22 14.42
C GLY A 363 6.44 -6.03 14.76
N THR A 364 6.52 -4.94 13.99
CA THR A 364 5.61 -3.78 14.11
C THR A 364 4.73 -3.65 12.86
N PHE A 365 3.75 -2.74 12.91
CA PHE A 365 2.87 -2.44 11.79
C PHE A 365 2.67 -0.94 11.66
N MET A 366 2.85 -0.41 10.45
CA MET A 366 2.59 0.99 10.16
C MET A 366 1.32 1.16 9.34
N ALA A 367 0.45 2.08 9.77
CA ALA A 367 -0.85 2.30 9.14
C ALA A 367 -0.72 2.65 7.64
N HIS A 368 0.27 3.47 7.27
CA HIS A 368 0.50 3.84 5.88
C HIS A 368 1.02 2.68 5.03
N HIS A 369 1.93 1.83 5.53
CA HIS A 369 2.37 0.62 4.83
C HIS A 369 1.23 -0.39 4.61
N GLN A 370 0.39 -0.58 5.61
CA GLN A 370 -0.81 -1.44 5.48
C GLN A 370 -1.82 -0.83 4.52
N GLY A 371 -2.07 0.48 4.60
CA GLY A 371 -2.94 1.21 3.69
C GLY A 371 -2.50 1.11 2.23
N MET A 372 -1.22 1.38 1.96
CA MET A 372 -0.63 1.21 0.63
C MET A 372 -0.76 -0.22 0.12
N SER A 373 -0.56 -1.22 1.00
CA SER A 373 -0.71 -2.63 0.63
C SER A 373 -2.14 -2.95 0.21
N ILE A 374 -3.13 -2.52 1.00
CA ILE A 374 -4.55 -2.73 0.71
C ILE A 374 -4.94 -2.06 -0.61
N VAL A 375 -4.58 -0.79 -0.81
CA VAL A 375 -4.93 -0.05 -2.03
C VAL A 375 -4.24 -0.65 -3.26
N SER A 376 -2.97 -1.07 -3.15
CA SER A 376 -2.26 -1.73 -4.25
C SER A 376 -2.96 -3.01 -4.70
N LEU A 377 -3.30 -3.89 -3.74
CA LEU A 377 -3.97 -5.14 -4.02
C LEU A 377 -5.40 -4.92 -4.52
N ALA A 378 -6.11 -3.93 -3.99
CA ALA A 378 -7.42 -3.53 -4.47
C ALA A 378 -7.35 -3.06 -5.94
N ASN A 379 -6.36 -2.25 -6.31
CA ASN A 379 -6.15 -1.86 -7.70
C ASN A 379 -5.89 -3.08 -8.60
N VAL A 380 -5.15 -4.08 -8.16
CA VAL A 380 -4.93 -5.30 -8.95
C VAL A 380 -6.21 -6.14 -9.09
N LEU A 381 -7.01 -6.24 -8.02
CA LEU A 381 -8.17 -7.14 -7.96
C LEU A 381 -9.48 -6.50 -8.43
N LEU A 382 -9.56 -5.16 -8.46
CA LEU A 382 -10.75 -4.37 -8.74
C LEU A 382 -10.51 -3.37 -9.90
N ASP A 383 -9.71 -3.80 -10.88
CA ASP A 383 -9.45 -3.12 -12.15
C ASP A 383 -8.89 -1.68 -12.04
N GLY A 384 -8.08 -1.41 -11.01
CA GLY A 384 -7.48 -0.11 -10.76
C GLY A 384 -8.43 0.89 -10.11
N CYS A 385 -9.31 0.46 -9.21
CA CYS A 385 -10.38 1.31 -8.65
C CYS A 385 -9.89 2.66 -8.11
N ALA A 386 -8.82 2.68 -7.31
CA ALA A 386 -8.29 3.93 -6.75
C ALA A 386 -7.65 4.82 -7.81
N GLN A 387 -7.04 4.25 -8.85
CA GLN A 387 -6.53 5.01 -10.00
C GLN A 387 -7.68 5.62 -10.81
N ARG A 388 -8.76 4.86 -11.07
CA ARG A 388 -9.95 5.40 -11.75
C ARG A 388 -10.55 6.56 -10.97
N TRP A 389 -10.66 6.43 -9.65
CA TRP A 389 -11.15 7.50 -8.80
C TRP A 389 -10.25 8.73 -8.80
N GLY A 390 -8.93 8.56 -8.63
CA GLY A 390 -7.99 9.69 -8.66
C GLY A 390 -8.01 10.43 -10.00
N MET A 391 -8.08 9.69 -11.11
CA MET A 391 -8.09 10.24 -12.47
C MET A 391 -9.46 10.78 -12.91
N ALA A 392 -10.54 10.48 -12.19
CA ALA A 392 -11.88 11.01 -12.45
C ALA A 392 -12.04 12.47 -12.01
N ASP A 393 -11.15 12.99 -11.15
CA ASP A 393 -11.19 14.39 -10.76
C ASP A 393 -10.93 15.33 -11.96
N PRO A 394 -11.80 16.33 -12.20
CA PRO A 394 -11.64 17.23 -13.35
C PRO A 394 -10.33 18.02 -13.39
N HIS A 395 -9.79 18.42 -12.23
CA HIS A 395 -8.54 19.19 -12.17
C HIS A 395 -7.34 18.30 -12.49
N ILE A 396 -7.32 17.08 -11.95
CA ILE A 396 -6.28 16.09 -12.29
C ILE A 396 -6.34 15.75 -13.78
N LYS A 397 -7.55 15.51 -14.32
CA LYS A 397 -7.74 15.23 -15.73
C LYS A 397 -7.21 16.36 -16.63
N ALA A 398 -7.41 17.63 -16.25
CA ALA A 398 -6.95 18.78 -17.00
C ALA A 398 -5.41 18.86 -17.15
N VAL A 399 -4.65 18.29 -16.20
CA VAL A 399 -3.17 18.28 -16.22
C VAL A 399 -2.56 16.91 -16.53
N SER A 400 -3.40 15.90 -16.79
CA SER A 400 -2.99 14.51 -17.02
C SER A 400 -1.98 14.33 -18.16
N SER A 401 -1.92 15.26 -19.12
CA SER A 401 -0.91 15.24 -20.19
C SER A 401 0.53 15.24 -19.67
N LEU A 402 0.78 15.74 -18.45
CA LEU A 402 2.09 15.71 -17.80
C LEU A 402 2.57 14.27 -17.52
N LEU A 403 1.65 13.33 -17.34
CA LEU A 403 1.95 11.90 -17.12
C LEU A 403 2.36 11.18 -18.41
N HIS A 404 2.15 11.78 -19.60
CA HIS A 404 2.45 11.16 -20.90
C HIS A 404 3.88 11.42 -21.39
N GLU A 405 4.73 12.06 -20.58
CA GLU A 405 6.12 12.31 -20.96
C GLU A 405 6.84 11.01 -21.33
N ARG A 406 7.62 11.01 -22.42
CA ARG A 406 8.38 9.83 -22.88
C ARG A 406 9.85 9.95 -22.51
N ALA A 407 10.48 8.80 -22.27
CA ALA A 407 11.93 8.74 -22.13
C ALA A 407 12.64 9.18 -23.43
N PRO A 408 13.85 9.78 -23.35
CA PRO A 408 14.65 10.11 -24.52
C PRO A 408 15.11 8.83 -25.24
N ARG A 409 15.37 8.95 -26.55
CA ARG A 409 15.81 7.82 -27.39
C ARG A 409 17.19 7.28 -27.01
N GLU A 410 18.05 8.15 -26.50
CA GLU A 410 19.39 7.82 -26.04
C GLU A 410 19.51 8.19 -24.56
N VAL A 411 20.01 7.24 -23.78
CA VAL A 411 20.25 7.38 -22.34
C VAL A 411 21.67 6.90 -22.07
N SER A 412 22.41 7.62 -21.22
CA SER A 412 23.72 7.15 -20.77
C SER A 412 23.60 5.81 -20.06
N MET A 413 24.31 4.79 -20.56
CA MET A 413 24.48 3.54 -19.83
C MET A 413 25.30 3.82 -18.57
N LEU A 414 24.71 3.63 -17.40
CA LEU A 414 25.45 3.71 -16.14
C LEU A 414 25.93 2.31 -15.74
N TYR A 415 27.25 2.18 -15.64
CA TYR A 415 27.90 1.11 -14.90
C TYR A 415 27.61 1.33 -13.40
N ALA A 416 27.50 0.24 -12.63
CA ALA A 416 27.35 0.32 -11.17
C ALA A 416 28.43 1.26 -10.57
N PRO A 417 28.15 2.02 -9.51
CA PRO A 417 29.18 2.80 -8.84
C PRO A 417 30.34 1.88 -8.47
N LEU A 418 31.58 2.28 -8.79
CA LEU A 418 32.75 1.54 -8.35
C LEU A 418 32.69 1.39 -6.82
N PRO A 419 32.97 0.21 -6.24
CA PRO A 419 33.06 0.07 -4.80
C PRO A 419 34.10 1.08 -4.29
N GLY A 420 33.64 2.04 -3.49
CA GLY A 420 34.54 2.98 -2.82
C GLY A 420 35.42 2.25 -1.81
N PRO A 421 36.53 2.87 -1.36
CA PRO A 421 37.36 2.28 -0.33
C PRO A 421 36.53 1.97 0.94
N PRO A 422 36.90 0.93 1.70
CA PRO A 422 36.18 0.53 2.90
C PRO A 422 36.05 1.72 3.86
N PRO A 423 34.94 1.82 4.61
CA PRO A 423 34.76 2.91 5.57
C PRO A 423 35.93 2.94 6.54
N LEU A 424 36.58 4.10 6.66
CA LEU A 424 37.56 4.35 7.70
C LEU A 424 36.87 4.12 9.05
N ALA A 425 37.43 3.23 9.87
CA ALA A 425 36.95 2.99 11.21
C ALA A 425 36.80 4.33 11.93
N LEU A 426 35.56 4.66 12.33
CA LEU A 426 35.27 5.77 13.21
C LEU A 426 36.12 5.59 14.48
N GLN A 427 37.22 6.32 14.59
CA GLN A 427 37.93 6.46 15.85
C GLN A 427 36.98 7.14 16.82
N ARG A 428 36.49 6.37 17.80
CA ARG A 428 35.71 6.87 18.92
C ARG A 428 36.46 8.04 19.56
N ARG A 429 35.82 9.21 19.62
CA ARG A 429 36.15 10.25 20.61
C ARG A 429 35.16 10.14 21.75
#